data_AF-A0AAN8F635-F1
#
_entry.id   AF-A0AAN8F635-F1
#
_cell.length_a   1.000
_cell.length_b   1.000
_cell.length_c   1.000
_cell.angle_alpha   90.00
_cell.angle_beta   90.00
_cell.angle_gamma   90.00
#
_symmetry.space_group_name_H-M   'P 1'
#
loop_
_entity.id
_entity.type
_entity.pdbx_description
1 polymer ?
#
loop_
_entity_poly.entity_id
_entity_poly.type
_entity_poly.pdbx_seq_one_letter_code
_entity_poly.pdbx_strand_id
1 'polypeptide(L)'
;MISSSVINCGHVVIAMNRWTAIFKPSDHAKIWSRTTIFISVCGLWTLFIIYSLVLIFQHQDTIRLTANGDGEFIVGSSKMDRTFLTINCVRGAATVVFCSIFYISALIKCHRSLQGKAAIERRLLLCALTSSAGFLPNFVGTVYLATYVPGTNDSLAAFAIRL
;
A
#
# COMPACT_ATOMS: atom_id res chain seq x y z
N MET A 1 3.63 2.16 9.28
CA MET A 1 2.44 2.60 8.51
C MET A 1 2.79 3.44 7.30
N ILE A 2 3.52 4.55 7.46
CA ILE A 2 3.87 5.44 6.34
C ILE A 2 4.70 4.68 5.30
N SER A 3 5.77 3.99 5.71
CA SER A 3 6.64 3.19 4.82
C SER A 3 5.90 2.20 3.92
N SER A 4 4.97 1.42 4.47
CA SER A 4 4.15 0.48 3.68
C SER A 4 3.22 1.22 2.69
N SER A 5 2.72 2.40 3.07
CA SER A 5 1.91 3.26 2.19
C SER A 5 2.72 3.72 0.99
N VAL A 6 3.95 4.19 1.24
CA VAL A 6 4.90 4.64 0.21
C VAL A 6 5.18 3.55 -0.80
N ILE A 7 5.51 2.35 -0.30
CA ILE A 7 5.85 1.19 -1.11
C ILE A 7 4.66 0.81 -2.00
N ASN A 8 3.45 0.78 -1.43
CA ASN A 8 2.22 0.48 -2.16
C ASN A 8 1.94 1.49 -3.29
N CYS A 9 2.07 2.79 -3.02
CA CYS A 9 1.98 3.83 -4.06
C CYS A 9 2.97 3.57 -5.19
N GLY A 10 4.23 3.30 -4.82
CA GLY A 10 5.30 3.04 -5.77
C GLY A 10 4.96 1.87 -6.69
N HIS A 11 4.44 0.77 -6.15
CA HIS A 11 4.03 -0.39 -6.95
C HIS A 11 2.94 -0.04 -7.97
N VAL A 12 1.90 0.70 -7.57
CA VAL A 12 0.84 1.13 -8.49
C VAL A 12 1.39 2.00 -9.61
N VAL A 13 2.21 3.01 -9.26
CA VAL A 13 2.81 3.94 -10.23
C VAL A 13 3.73 3.20 -11.20
N ILE A 14 4.55 2.26 -10.71
CA ILE A 14 5.42 1.42 -11.56
C ILE A 14 4.60 0.53 -12.50
N ALA A 15 3.55 -0.11 -11.99
CA ALA A 15 2.67 -0.96 -12.78
C ALA A 15 1.96 -0.15 -13.88
N MET A 16 1.45 1.03 -13.54
CA MET A 16 0.81 1.95 -14.48
C MET A 16 1.81 2.48 -15.54
N ASN A 17 3.05 2.77 -15.15
CA ASN A 17 4.11 3.18 -16.08
C ASN A 17 4.39 2.09 -17.12
N ARG A 18 4.56 0.85 -16.68
CA ARG A 18 4.78 -0.30 -17.58
C ARG A 18 3.59 -0.58 -18.47
N TRP A 19 2.38 -0.47 -17.92
CA TRP A 19 1.15 -0.60 -18.69
C TRP A 19 1.07 0.46 -19.80
N THR A 20 1.37 1.72 -19.48
CA THR A 20 1.38 2.82 -20.43
C THR A 20 2.42 2.60 -21.55
N ALA A 21 3.60 2.09 -21.21
CA ALA A 21 4.65 1.79 -22.19
C ALA A 21 4.21 0.77 -23.25
N ILE A 22 3.37 -0.20 -22.86
CA ILE A 22 2.85 -1.24 -23.76
C ILE A 22 1.63 -0.73 -24.53
N PHE A 23 0.77 0.08 -23.89
CA PHE A 23 -0.46 0.55 -24.52
C PHE A 23 -0.29 1.74 -25.44
N LYS A 24 0.59 2.69 -25.07
CA LYS A 24 0.85 3.95 -25.78
C LYS A 24 2.36 4.23 -25.87
N PRO A 25 3.12 3.46 -26.67
CA PRO A 25 4.56 3.61 -26.77
C PRO A 25 5.00 4.98 -27.32
N SER A 26 4.25 5.57 -28.25
CA SER A 26 4.57 6.88 -28.86
C SER A 26 4.47 8.04 -27.87
N ASP A 27 3.49 7.97 -26.95
CA ASP A 27 3.23 9.03 -25.98
C ASP A 27 3.91 8.77 -24.63
N HIS A 28 4.52 7.60 -24.45
CA HIS A 28 5.04 7.14 -23.16
C HIS A 28 6.01 8.15 -22.52
N ALA A 29 6.97 8.64 -23.30
CA ALA A 29 7.96 9.62 -22.84
C ALA A 29 7.33 10.98 -22.48
N LYS A 30 6.23 11.37 -23.13
CA LYS A 30 5.50 12.61 -22.85
C LYS A 30 4.66 12.50 -21.59
N ILE A 31 4.02 11.34 -21.39
CA ILE A 31 3.19 11.06 -20.21
C ILE A 31 4.08 10.95 -18.96
N TRP A 32 5.16 10.17 -19.03
CA TRP A 32 6.01 9.83 -17.89
C TRP A 32 7.22 10.77 -17.75
N SER A 33 6.96 12.08 -17.73
CA SER A 33 7.97 13.07 -17.37
C SER A 33 8.39 12.96 -15.91
N ARG A 34 9.57 13.49 -15.55
CA ARG A 34 10.03 13.56 -14.15
C ARG A 34 9.01 14.24 -13.24
N THR A 35 8.39 15.31 -13.74
CA THR A 35 7.35 16.06 -13.03
C THR A 35 6.10 15.20 -12.81
N THR A 36 5.65 14.44 -13.82
CA THR A 36 4.49 13.56 -13.69
C THR A 36 4.73 12.47 -12.64
N ILE A 37 5.92 11.85 -12.64
CA ILE A 37 6.28 10.83 -11.64
C ILE A 37 6.23 11.44 -10.24
N PHE A 38 6.87 12.60 -10.05
CA PHE A 38 6.91 13.28 -8.77
C PHE A 38 5.51 13.64 -8.28
N ILE A 39 4.69 14.28 -9.12
CA ILE A 39 3.30 14.65 -8.79
C ILE A 39 2.45 13.41 -8.48
N SER A 40 2.63 12.30 -9.21
CA SER A 40 1.85 11.08 -8.98
C SER A 40 2.15 10.47 -7.61
N VAL A 41 3.43 10.38 -7.24
CA VAL A 41 3.84 9.85 -5.94
C VAL A 41 3.40 10.78 -4.81
N CYS A 42 3.67 12.08 -4.93
CA CYS A 42 3.25 13.07 -3.94
C CYS A 42 1.73 13.12 -3.79
N GLY A 43 0.97 13.08 -4.88
CA GLY A 43 -0.49 13.09 -4.85
C GLY A 43 -1.06 11.88 -4.11
N LEU A 44 -0.56 10.68 -4.38
CA LEU A 44 -0.98 9.47 -3.67
C LEU A 44 -0.62 9.52 -2.18
N TRP A 45 0.54 10.05 -1.82
CA TRP A 45 0.92 10.24 -0.42
C TRP A 45 0.03 11.24 0.29
N THR A 46 -0.22 12.40 -0.32
CA THR A 46 -1.06 13.45 0.26
C THR A 46 -2.48 12.93 0.51
N LEU A 47 -3.05 12.15 -0.41
CA LEU A 47 -4.34 11.50 -0.20
C LEU A 47 -4.33 10.59 1.03
N PHE A 48 -3.25 9.83 1.26
CA PHE A 48 -3.14 8.98 2.44
C PHE A 48 -2.95 9.75 3.73
N ILE A 49 -2.18 10.85 3.72
CA ILE A 49 -2.02 11.72 4.88
C ILE A 49 -3.36 12.34 5.25
N ILE A 50 -4.07 12.92 4.28
CA ILE A 50 -5.39 13.53 4.50
C ILE A 50 -6.37 12.50 5.08
N TYR A 51 -6.47 11.32 4.47
CA TYR A 51 -7.35 10.27 4.97
C TYR A 51 -7.00 9.82 6.39
N SER A 52 -5.71 9.68 6.69
CA SER A 52 -5.25 9.31 8.03
C SER A 52 -5.57 10.40 9.07
N LEU A 53 -5.42 11.67 8.71
CA LEU A 53 -5.75 12.80 9.58
C LEU A 53 -7.24 12.85 9.93
N VAL A 54 -8.12 12.65 8.94
CA VAL A 54 -9.58 12.61 9.17
C VAL A 54 -9.94 11.57 10.24
N LEU A 55 -9.30 10.40 10.21
CA LEU A 55 -9.56 9.33 11.18
C LEU A 55 -9.06 9.67 12.59
N ILE A 56 -7.91 10.35 12.69
CA ILE A 56 -7.40 10.84 13.97
C ILE A 56 -8.41 11.81 14.59
N PHE A 57 -8.91 12.76 13.81
CA PHE A 57 -9.93 13.71 14.29
C PHE A 57 -11.24 13.00 14.66
N GLN A 58 -11.67 12.01 13.88
CA GLN A 58 -12.91 11.26 14.14
C GLN A 58 -12.82 10.38 15.41
N HIS A 59 -11.63 9.91 15.77
CA HIS A 59 -11.42 9.04 16.92
C HIS A 59 -10.68 9.70 18.08
N GLN A 60 -10.59 11.03 18.09
CA GLN A 60 -9.86 11.82 19.09
C GLN A 60 -10.28 11.46 20.54
N ASP A 61 -11.57 11.22 20.78
CA ASP A 61 -12.14 10.94 22.10
C ASP A 61 -11.72 9.58 22.67
N THR A 62 -11.13 8.73 21.83
CA THR A 62 -10.72 7.37 22.20
C THR A 62 -9.23 7.26 22.47
N ILE A 63 -8.46 8.31 22.19
CA ILE A 63 -7.01 8.36 22.39
C ILE A 63 -6.74 8.39 23.89
N ARG A 64 -5.95 7.42 24.37
CA ARG A 64 -5.53 7.33 25.76
C ARG A 64 -4.02 7.38 25.87
N LEU A 65 -3.56 8.09 26.89
CA LEU A 65 -2.19 8.06 27.38
C LEU A 65 -2.12 7.00 28.48
N THR A 66 -1.30 5.98 28.26
CA THR A 66 -1.08 4.89 29.20
C THR A 66 0.37 4.92 29.62
N ALA A 67 0.65 5.08 30.91
CA ALA A 67 2.00 4.96 31.43
C ALA A 67 2.33 3.47 31.61
N ASN A 68 3.39 3.01 30.97
CA ASN A 68 3.94 1.68 31.18
C ASN A 68 4.84 1.70 32.43
N GLY A 69 4.97 0.56 33.13
CA GLY A 69 5.73 0.44 34.37
C GLY A 69 7.21 0.86 34.27
N ASP A 70 7.74 0.91 33.05
CA ASP A 70 9.12 1.29 32.72
C ASP A 70 9.30 2.81 32.48
N GLY A 71 8.30 3.64 32.77
CA GLY A 71 8.33 5.09 32.56
C GLY A 71 8.06 5.54 31.13
N GLU A 72 7.66 4.61 30.25
CA GLU A 72 7.27 4.91 28.87
C GLU A 72 5.79 5.32 28.81
N PHE A 73 5.50 6.43 28.13
CA PHE A 73 4.12 6.82 27.85
C PHE A 73 3.72 6.30 26.45
N ILE A 74 2.66 5.51 26.44
CA ILE A 74 2.05 4.96 25.24
C ILE A 74 0.79 5.76 24.92
N VAL A 75 0.81 6.44 23.78
CA VAL A 75 -0.41 7.03 23.19
C VAL A 75 -1.02 5.98 22.26
N GLY A 76 -2.27 5.58 22.53
CA GLY A 76 -2.94 4.59 21.70
C GLY A 76 -4.46 4.60 21.86
N SER A 77 -5.15 3.93 20.93
CA SER A 77 -6.59 3.69 21.03
C SER A 77 -6.92 2.36 20.38
N SER A 78 -7.47 1.42 21.14
CA SER A 78 -7.83 0.09 20.63
C SER A 78 -8.87 0.12 19.50
N LYS A 79 -9.65 1.20 19.39
CA LYS A 79 -10.57 1.43 18.26
C LYS A 79 -9.82 2.00 17.05
N MET A 80 -8.98 3.00 17.27
CA MET A 80 -8.18 3.63 16.23
C MET A 80 -7.19 2.63 15.59
N ASP A 81 -6.54 1.80 16.41
CA ASP A 81 -5.56 0.79 15.98
C ASP A 81 -6.22 -0.25 15.07
N ARG A 82 -7.42 -0.73 15.45
CA ARG A 82 -8.21 -1.64 14.60
C ARG A 82 -8.61 -0.99 13.28
N THR A 83 -9.11 0.23 13.31
CA THR A 83 -9.49 0.97 12.09
C THR A 83 -8.28 1.16 11.17
N PHE A 84 -7.13 1.57 11.72
CA PHE A 84 -5.89 1.72 10.96
C PHE A 84 -5.40 0.40 10.37
N LEU A 85 -5.48 -0.69 11.12
CA LEU A 85 -5.15 -2.02 10.63
C LEU A 85 -6.06 -2.41 9.45
N THR A 86 -7.38 -2.26 9.58
CA THR A 86 -8.32 -2.55 8.50
C THR A 86 -8.00 -1.73 7.24
N ILE A 87 -7.74 -0.44 7.38
CA ILE A 87 -7.43 0.46 6.25
C ILE A 87 -6.12 0.07 5.57
N ASN A 88 -5.07 -0.23 6.33
CA ASN A 88 -3.80 -0.68 5.77
C ASN A 88 -4.00 -1.89 4.83
N CYS A 89 -5.01 -2.70 5.12
CA CYS A 89 -5.25 -3.99 4.46
C CYS A 89 -6.17 -3.87 3.27
N VAL A 90 -7.23 -3.07 3.41
CA VAL A 90 -8.02 -2.63 2.25
C VAL A 90 -7.11 -1.97 1.23
N ARG A 91 -6.18 -1.11 1.67
CA ARG A 91 -5.19 -0.48 0.78
C ARG A 91 -4.23 -1.48 0.16
N GLY A 92 -3.72 -2.44 0.95
CA GLY A 92 -2.87 -3.51 0.44
C GLY A 92 -3.57 -4.33 -0.63
N ALA A 93 -4.80 -4.77 -0.35
CA ALA A 93 -5.65 -5.51 -1.28
C ALA A 93 -5.95 -4.69 -2.56
N ALA A 94 -6.32 -3.41 -2.41
CA ALA A 94 -6.56 -2.53 -3.54
C ALA A 94 -5.30 -2.39 -4.41
N THR A 95 -4.12 -2.26 -3.81
CA THR A 95 -2.85 -2.20 -4.54
C THR A 95 -2.62 -3.48 -5.36
N VAL A 96 -2.84 -4.66 -4.76
CA VAL A 96 -2.72 -5.94 -5.46
C VAL A 96 -3.71 -6.00 -6.62
N VAL A 97 -4.96 -5.58 -6.43
CA VAL A 97 -5.99 -5.58 -7.48
C VAL A 97 -5.58 -4.66 -8.63
N PHE A 98 -5.21 -3.41 -8.35
CA PHE A 98 -4.77 -2.46 -9.40
C PHE A 98 -3.53 -2.96 -10.14
N CYS A 99 -2.50 -3.42 -9.42
CA CYS A 99 -1.31 -3.98 -10.04
C CYS A 99 -1.65 -5.20 -10.91
N SER A 100 -2.51 -6.10 -10.43
CA SER A 100 -2.96 -7.27 -11.18
C SER A 100 -3.67 -6.87 -12.46
N ILE A 101 -4.59 -5.91 -12.41
CA ILE A 101 -5.29 -5.39 -13.60
C ILE A 101 -4.29 -4.83 -14.61
N PHE A 102 -3.34 -4.00 -14.18
CA PHE A 102 -2.33 -3.43 -15.06
C PHE A 102 -1.41 -4.49 -15.68
N TYR A 103 -0.92 -5.45 -14.90
CA TYR A 103 -0.05 -6.51 -15.41
C TYR A 103 -0.79 -7.50 -16.30
N ILE A 104 -2.00 -7.93 -15.94
CA ILE A 104 -2.80 -8.86 -16.76
C ILE A 104 -3.16 -8.20 -18.10
N SER A 105 -3.65 -6.97 -18.09
CA SER A 105 -3.98 -6.26 -19.33
C SER A 105 -2.75 -6.01 -20.21
N ALA A 106 -1.60 -5.69 -19.60
CA ALA A 106 -0.32 -5.59 -20.30
C ALA A 106 0.11 -6.91 -20.94
N LEU A 107 -0.03 -8.04 -20.22
CA LEU A 107 0.29 -9.37 -20.72
C LEU A 107 -0.62 -9.78 -21.88
N ILE A 108 -1.94 -9.58 -21.76
CA ILE A 108 -2.90 -9.89 -22.83
C ILE A 108 -2.54 -9.10 -24.10
N LYS A 109 -2.21 -7.81 -23.98
CA LYS A 109 -1.81 -6.99 -25.13
C LYS A 109 -0.46 -7.42 -25.69
N CYS A 110 0.52 -7.74 -24.85
CA CYS A 110 1.83 -8.23 -25.27
C CYS A 110 1.69 -9.55 -26.04
N HIS A 111 0.90 -10.49 -25.54
CA HIS A 111 0.67 -11.77 -26.18
C HIS A 111 0.02 -11.63 -27.57
N ARG A 112 -0.94 -10.70 -27.72
CA ARG A 112 -1.64 -10.45 -28.99
C ARG A 112 -0.81 -9.65 -30.00
N SER A 113 0.02 -8.71 -29.55
CA SER A 113 0.67 -7.71 -30.41
C SER A 113 2.18 -7.91 -30.61
N LEU A 114 2.83 -8.72 -29.77
CA LEU A 114 4.28 -8.88 -29.71
C LEU A 114 4.69 -10.37 -29.65
N GLN A 115 4.00 -11.23 -30.42
CA GLN A 115 4.32 -12.67 -30.53
C GLN A 115 5.84 -12.84 -30.72
N GLY A 116 6.49 -13.56 -29.79
CA GLY A 116 7.92 -13.86 -29.83
C GLY A 116 8.82 -13.11 -28.85
N LYS A 117 8.32 -12.11 -28.08
CA LYS A 117 9.13 -11.39 -27.07
C LYS A 117 9.04 -11.98 -25.66
N ALA A 118 9.35 -13.27 -25.51
CA ALA A 118 9.29 -14.01 -24.24
C ALA A 118 10.07 -13.36 -23.08
N ALA A 119 11.15 -12.62 -23.38
CA ALA A 119 11.91 -11.89 -22.37
C ALA A 119 11.13 -10.75 -21.69
N ILE A 120 10.23 -10.07 -22.42
CA ILE A 120 9.39 -8.98 -21.89
C ILE A 120 8.29 -9.57 -21.02
N GLU A 121 7.65 -10.65 -21.46
CA GLU A 121 6.62 -11.37 -20.70
C GLU A 121 7.18 -11.89 -19.37
N ARG A 122 8.37 -12.52 -19.38
CA ARG A 122 9.04 -13.00 -18.16
C ARG A 122 9.34 -11.86 -17.18
N ARG A 123 9.79 -10.70 -17.67
CA ARG A 123 10.05 -9.52 -16.82
C ARG A 123 8.77 -8.92 -16.23
N LEU A 124 7.66 -8.92 -16.98
CA LEU A 124 6.35 -8.50 -16.48
C LEU A 124 5.85 -9.45 -15.39
N LEU A 125 5.92 -10.76 -15.61
CA LEU A 125 5.52 -11.78 -14.64
C LEU A 125 6.35 -11.72 -13.36
N LEU A 126 7.68 -11.58 -13.45
CA LEU A 126 8.55 -11.40 -12.29
C LEU A 126 8.19 -10.15 -11.48
N CYS A 127 7.83 -9.06 -12.16
CA CYS A 127 7.43 -7.82 -11.48
C CYS A 127 6.04 -7.92 -10.85
N ALA A 128 5.11 -8.64 -11.48
CA ALA A 128 3.81 -8.95 -10.88
C ALA A 128 3.99 -9.83 -9.63
N LEU A 129 4.84 -10.86 -9.70
CA LEU A 129 5.10 -11.79 -8.60
C LEU A 129 5.82 -11.13 -7.43
N THR A 130 6.84 -10.31 -7.69
CA THR A 130 7.53 -9.53 -6.64
C THR A 130 6.61 -8.51 -6.01
N SER A 131 5.74 -7.87 -6.82
CA SER A 131 4.72 -6.99 -6.28
C SER A 131 3.77 -7.76 -5.37
N SER A 132 3.23 -8.91 -5.77
CA SER A 132 2.26 -9.68 -4.96
C SER A 132 2.86 -10.35 -3.72
N ALA A 133 4.12 -10.82 -3.80
CA ALA A 133 4.82 -11.45 -2.67
C ALA A 133 4.98 -10.49 -1.47
N GLY A 134 5.18 -9.20 -1.70
CA GLY A 134 5.26 -8.19 -0.63
C GLY A 134 3.95 -7.97 0.13
N PHE A 135 2.80 -8.34 -0.45
CA PHE A 135 1.48 -8.16 0.16
C PHE A 135 1.01 -9.37 0.98
N LEU A 136 1.48 -10.57 0.66
CA LEU A 136 1.08 -11.81 1.31
C LEU A 136 1.24 -11.75 2.85
N PRO A 137 2.37 -11.30 3.42
CA PRO A 137 2.53 -11.22 4.87
C PRO A 137 1.55 -10.22 5.53
N ASN A 138 1.30 -9.08 4.89
CA ASN A 138 0.38 -8.05 5.40
C ASN A 138 -1.07 -8.52 5.33
N PHE A 139 -1.45 -9.20 4.25
CA PHE A 139 -2.79 -9.77 4.08
C PHE A 139 -3.04 -10.89 5.09
N VAL A 140 -2.11 -11.86 5.20
CA VAL A 140 -2.20 -12.97 6.15
C VAL A 140 -2.23 -12.46 7.59
N GLY A 141 -1.33 -11.53 7.96
CA GLY A 141 -1.30 -10.95 9.29
C GLY A 141 -2.61 -10.26 9.68
N THR A 142 -3.34 -9.74 8.71
CA THR A 142 -4.60 -9.03 8.96
C THR A 142 -5.78 -9.95 9.00
N VAL A 143 -5.85 -10.93 8.11
CA VAL A 143 -6.84 -11.99 8.23
C VAL A 143 -6.67 -12.67 9.59
N TYR A 144 -5.43 -12.95 10.00
CA TYR A 144 -5.11 -13.48 11.32
C TYR A 144 -5.58 -12.55 12.43
N LEU A 145 -5.24 -11.26 12.41
CA LEU A 145 -5.68 -10.30 13.45
C LEU A 145 -7.19 -9.99 13.43
N ALA A 146 -7.87 -10.20 12.31
CA ALA A 146 -9.31 -10.03 12.19
C ALA A 146 -10.08 -11.27 12.69
N THR A 147 -9.50 -12.47 12.58
CA THR A 147 -10.09 -13.73 13.07
C THR A 147 -9.66 -14.06 14.49
N TYR A 148 -8.48 -13.61 14.90
CA TYR A 148 -7.96 -13.74 16.26
C TYR A 148 -8.41 -12.54 17.09
N VAL A 149 -9.48 -12.71 17.88
CA VAL A 149 -9.84 -11.75 18.92
C VAL A 149 -8.73 -11.81 19.97
N PRO A 150 -7.90 -10.76 20.15
CA PRO A 150 -6.97 -10.77 21.25
C PRO A 150 -7.81 -10.73 22.52
N GLY A 151 -7.61 -11.70 23.40
CA GLY A 151 -7.88 -11.49 24.81
C GLY A 151 -7.22 -10.16 25.19
N THR A 152 -8.02 -9.27 25.75
CA THR A 152 -7.62 -8.01 26.40
C THR A 152 -6.13 -7.95 26.73
N ASN A 153 -5.34 -7.16 25.97
CA ASN A 153 -4.29 -6.25 26.47
C ASN A 153 -3.26 -5.76 25.44
N ASP A 154 -3.19 -6.28 24.21
CA ASP A 154 -2.11 -5.87 23.31
C ASP A 154 -2.51 -4.72 22.38
N SER A 155 -2.08 -3.50 22.73
CA SER A 155 -2.11 -2.32 21.86
C SER A 155 -1.09 -2.48 20.72
N LEU A 156 -1.59 -2.73 19.51
CA LEU A 156 -0.80 -3.00 18.30
C LEU A 156 -0.16 -1.77 17.65
N ALA A 157 -0.45 -0.55 18.12
CA ALA A 157 0.18 0.67 17.63
C ALA A 157 0.49 1.65 18.77
N ALA A 158 1.28 1.22 19.74
CA ALA A 158 1.87 2.11 20.72
C ALA A 158 2.98 2.96 20.08
N PHE A 159 2.77 4.28 19.97
CA PHE A 159 3.91 5.21 19.87
C PHE A 159 4.46 5.38 21.28
N ALA A 160 5.61 4.76 21.56
CA ALA A 160 6.35 4.98 22.79
C ALA A 160 7.12 6.31 22.67
N ILE A 161 6.78 7.27 23.52
CA ILE A 161 7.57 8.50 23.68
C ILE A 161 8.44 8.28 24.92
N ARG A 162 9.75 8.14 24.71
CA ARG A 162 10.75 8.22 25.79
C ARG A 162 11.10 9.68 25.99
N LEU A 163 10.86 10.19 27.20
CA LEU A 163 11.39 11.47 27.67
C LEU A 163 12.81 11.28 28.22
#